data_AF-A0A0Q9TEU7-F1
#
_entry.id   AF-A0A0Q9TEU7-F1
#
_cell.length_a   1.000
_cell.length_b   1.000
_cell.length_c   1.000
_cell.angle_alpha   90.00
_cell.angle_beta   90.00
_cell.angle_gamma   90.00
#
_symmetry.space_group_name_H-M   'P 1'
#
loop_
_entity.id
_entity.type
_entity.pdbx_description
1 polymer ?
#
loop_
_entity_poly.entity_id
_entity_poly.type
_entity_poly.pdbx_seq_one_letter_code
_entity_poly.pdbx_strand_id
1 'polypeptide(L)'
;MACFVLLGCGLVLGSAPATFADLRAGVSAGRVDEVHVSGALPPGATGLVTVSLAWRDGGRNRFAEVVQVSDLAVSSPGDIGAREVVTENLEESLRALQPGVRIVADTWRDPGHELAGWRVPGWFAAAALVLWFATVALLFNGAQPWWATRWAWFWALFSPAAVVAVPLFLLVSGPPPGVPDTGRSGRRLTGGWAFILFYLVAPAAYGALTRS
;
A
#
# COMPACT_ATOMS: atom_id res chain seq x y z
N MET A 1 8.23 14.65 11.74
CA MET A 1 8.12 15.19 10.37
C MET A 1 8.37 14.13 9.30
N ALA A 2 9.57 13.53 9.21
CA ALA A 2 9.92 12.56 8.15
C ALA A 2 8.93 11.39 7.97
N CYS A 3 8.42 10.81 9.07
CA CYS A 3 7.46 9.70 8.99
C CYS A 3 6.10 10.12 8.42
N PHE A 4 5.63 11.32 8.75
CA PHE A 4 4.38 11.88 8.18
C PHE A 4 4.56 12.26 6.72
N VAL A 5 5.75 12.74 6.34
CA VAL A 5 6.09 12.99 4.94
C VAL A 5 6.08 11.67 4.17
N LEU A 6 6.69 10.60 4.69
CA LEU A 6 6.65 9.29 4.05
C LEU A 6 5.23 8.73 3.94
N LEU A 7 4.44 8.75 5.02
CA LEU A 7 3.03 8.31 4.98
C LEU A 7 2.19 9.15 4.01
N GLY A 8 2.37 10.47 4.02
CA GLY A 8 1.71 11.39 3.11
C GLY A 8 2.12 11.16 1.66
N CYS A 9 3.41 10.97 1.38
CA CYS A 9 3.91 10.62 0.06
C CYS A 9 3.36 9.27 -0.41
N GLY A 10 3.29 8.27 0.46
CA GLY A 10 2.68 6.98 0.14
C GLY A 10 1.20 7.11 -0.23
N LEU A 11 0.44 7.94 0.48
CA LEU A 11 -0.97 8.21 0.19
C LEU A 11 -1.17 9.01 -1.11
N VAL A 12 -0.30 9.98 -1.38
CA VAL A 12 -0.40 10.86 -2.56
C VAL A 12 0.11 10.17 -3.83
N LEU A 13 1.16 9.38 -3.71
CA LEU A 13 1.80 8.69 -4.84
C LEU A 13 1.25 7.28 -5.04
N GLY A 14 0.60 6.71 -4.03
CA GLY A 14 -0.02 5.39 -4.09
C GLY A 14 -1.21 5.37 -5.05
N SER A 15 -1.40 4.23 -5.70
CA SER A 15 -2.57 3.97 -6.52
C SER A 15 -3.60 3.22 -5.69
N ALA A 16 -4.82 3.76 -5.62
CA ALA A 16 -5.92 3.12 -4.92
C ALA A 16 -6.54 2.01 -5.79
N PRO A 17 -6.91 0.85 -5.21
CA PRO A 17 -7.57 -0.21 -5.95
C PRO A 17 -8.93 0.27 -6.48
N ALA A 18 -9.27 -0.18 -7.69
CA ALA A 18 -10.51 0.11 -8.39
C ALA A 18 -10.90 -1.08 -9.28
N THR A 19 -12.10 -1.04 -9.84
CA THR A 19 -12.62 -2.08 -10.74
C THR A 19 -12.53 -1.64 -12.21
N PHE A 20 -12.65 -2.58 -13.15
CA PHE A 20 -12.74 -2.23 -14.56
C PHE A 20 -14.06 -1.52 -14.89
N ALA A 21 -15.13 -1.81 -14.14
CA ALA A 21 -16.37 -1.04 -14.20
C ALA A 21 -16.16 0.44 -13.84
N ASP A 22 -15.35 0.75 -12.81
CA ASP A 22 -15.02 2.13 -12.44
C ASP A 22 -14.25 2.85 -13.55
N LEU A 23 -13.31 2.14 -14.20
CA LEU A 23 -12.58 2.67 -15.36
C LEU A 23 -13.54 3.00 -16.50
N ARG A 24 -14.43 2.06 -16.87
CA ARG A 24 -15.42 2.25 -17.95
C ARG A 24 -16.35 3.43 -17.65
N ALA A 25 -16.81 3.55 -16.42
CA ALA A 25 -17.63 4.68 -15.97
C ALA A 25 -16.86 6.00 -15.97
N GLY A 26 -15.56 5.97 -15.65
CA GLY A 26 -14.68 7.14 -15.72
C GLY A 26 -14.45 7.62 -17.17
N VAL A 27 -14.20 6.68 -18.08
CA VAL A 27 -14.01 6.96 -19.52
C VAL A 27 -15.32 7.43 -20.15
N SER A 28 -16.45 6.77 -19.93
CA SER A 28 -17.73 7.23 -20.50
C SER A 28 -18.16 8.61 -20.00
N ALA A 29 -17.76 8.98 -18.78
CA ALA A 29 -17.97 10.31 -18.21
C ALA A 29 -16.93 11.36 -18.64
N GLY A 30 -15.90 11.01 -19.41
CA GLY A 30 -14.82 11.92 -19.80
C GLY A 30 -13.95 12.39 -18.63
N ARG A 31 -13.87 11.61 -17.54
CA ARG A 31 -12.99 11.90 -16.38
C ARG A 31 -11.61 11.27 -16.50
N VAL A 32 -11.45 10.34 -17.44
CA VAL A 32 -10.23 9.56 -17.64
C VAL A 32 -9.77 9.75 -19.09
N ASP A 33 -8.68 10.49 -19.26
CA ASP A 33 -8.15 10.82 -20.58
C ASP A 33 -6.97 9.92 -21.00
N GLU A 34 -6.27 9.33 -20.03
CA GLU A 34 -5.10 8.47 -20.26
C GLU A 34 -5.20 7.19 -19.42
N VAL A 35 -4.96 6.05 -20.08
CA VAL A 35 -4.96 4.72 -19.47
C VAL A 35 -3.64 4.03 -19.82
N HIS A 36 -2.88 3.66 -18.79
CA HIS A 36 -1.68 2.86 -18.91
C HIS A 36 -2.05 1.39 -18.80
N VAL A 37 -1.67 0.62 -19.82
CA VAL A 37 -1.96 -0.81 -19.90
C VAL A 37 -0.63 -1.55 -19.87
N SER A 38 -0.45 -2.45 -18.90
CA SER A 38 0.74 -3.27 -18.77
C SER A 38 0.41 -4.75 -18.68
N GLY A 39 1.23 -5.58 -19.33
CA GLY A 39 1.04 -7.03 -19.37
C GLY A 39 -0.05 -7.52 -20.33
N ALA A 40 -0.53 -6.69 -21.25
CA ALA A 40 -1.49 -7.11 -22.29
C ALA A 40 -0.87 -8.14 -23.24
N LEU A 41 -1.72 -9.05 -23.75
CA LEU A 41 -1.33 -9.98 -24.82
C LEU A 41 -1.07 -9.18 -26.11
N PRO A 42 0.05 -9.45 -26.82
CA PRO A 42 0.26 -8.89 -28.14
C PRO A 42 -0.88 -9.27 -29.10
N PRO A 43 -1.18 -8.46 -30.13
CA PRO A 43 -2.18 -8.81 -31.14
C PRO A 43 -1.90 -10.18 -31.76
N GLY A 44 -2.89 -11.07 -31.73
CA GLY A 44 -2.80 -12.43 -32.26
C GLY A 44 -2.13 -13.47 -31.33
N ALA A 45 -1.67 -13.07 -30.14
CA ALA A 45 -1.21 -14.03 -29.13
C ALA A 45 -2.40 -14.75 -28.47
N THR A 46 -2.24 -16.03 -28.18
CA THR A 46 -3.23 -16.85 -27.48
C THR A 46 -2.80 -17.13 -26.05
N GLY A 47 -3.75 -17.15 -25.12
CA GLY A 47 -3.52 -17.48 -23.72
C GLY A 47 -4.36 -16.67 -22.74
N LEU A 48 -3.98 -16.81 -21.47
CA LEU A 48 -4.54 -16.08 -20.33
C LEU A 48 -3.43 -15.24 -19.71
N VAL A 49 -3.64 -13.93 -19.61
CA VAL A 49 -2.70 -13.02 -18.95
C VAL A 49 -3.44 -12.08 -18.01
N THR A 50 -2.83 -11.77 -16.86
CA THR A 50 -3.32 -10.69 -16.00
C THR A 50 -2.80 -9.37 -16.55
N VAL A 51 -3.72 -8.49 -16.95
CA VAL A 51 -3.46 -7.15 -17.44
C VAL A 51 -3.68 -6.17 -16.30
N SER A 52 -2.68 -5.34 -16.05
CA SER A 52 -2.78 -4.27 -15.08
C SER A 52 -3.14 -2.97 -15.79
N LEU A 53 -4.19 -2.32 -15.32
CA LEU A 53 -4.70 -1.04 -15.81
C LEU A 53 -4.41 0.00 -14.76
N ALA A 54 -3.76 1.11 -15.14
CA ALA A 54 -3.55 2.26 -14.27
C ALA A 54 -4.03 3.53 -14.95
N TRP A 55 -4.74 4.38 -14.21
CA TRP A 55 -5.29 5.62 -14.75
C TRP A 55 -5.43 6.67 -13.65
N ARG A 56 -5.76 7.89 -14.06
CA ARG A 56 -6.04 8.99 -13.15
C ARG A 56 -7.51 9.39 -13.26
N ASP A 57 -8.18 9.47 -12.11
CA ASP A 57 -9.57 9.92 -12.01
C ASP A 57 -9.66 10.99 -10.90
N GLY A 58 -10.09 12.20 -11.27
CA GLY A 58 -10.28 13.30 -10.32
C GLY A 58 -9.02 13.65 -9.52
N GLY A 59 -7.84 13.55 -10.14
CA GLY A 59 -6.56 13.82 -9.48
C GLY A 59 -5.97 12.66 -8.67
N ARG A 60 -6.66 11.52 -8.58
CA ARG A 60 -6.20 10.33 -7.84
C ARG A 60 -5.73 9.24 -8.79
N ASN A 61 -4.64 8.58 -8.45
CA ASN A 61 -4.17 7.41 -9.17
C ASN A 61 -5.01 6.19 -8.79
N ARG A 62 -5.46 5.45 -9.79
CA ARG A 62 -6.27 4.25 -9.67
C ARG A 62 -5.58 3.10 -10.39
N PHE A 63 -5.81 1.89 -9.91
CA PHE A 63 -5.38 0.70 -10.62
C PHE A 63 -6.44 -0.41 -10.53
N ALA A 64 -6.50 -1.25 -11.54
CA ALA A 64 -7.29 -2.47 -11.58
C ALA A 64 -6.50 -3.58 -12.27
N GLU A 65 -6.75 -4.82 -11.86
CA GLU A 65 -6.23 -6.00 -12.56
C GLU A 65 -7.38 -6.75 -13.20
N VAL A 66 -7.26 -7.03 -14.49
CA VAL A 66 -8.23 -7.80 -15.27
C VAL A 66 -7.54 -9.00 -15.89
N VAL A 67 -8.28 -10.08 -16.06
CA VAL A 67 -7.76 -11.27 -16.75
C VAL A 67 -8.18 -11.16 -18.21
N GLN A 68 -7.20 -10.99 -19.10
CA GLN A 68 -7.44 -11.02 -20.54
C GLN A 68 -7.33 -12.46 -21.04
N VAL A 69 -8.37 -12.91 -21.73
CA VAL A 69 -8.50 -14.27 -22.27
C VAL A 69 -8.69 -14.19 -23.77
N SER A 70 -7.82 -14.83 -24.55
CA SER A 70 -7.95 -14.87 -26.02
C SER A 70 -9.10 -15.75 -26.50
N ASP A 71 -9.42 -16.81 -25.76
CA ASP A 71 -10.50 -17.75 -26.07
C ASP A 71 -11.16 -18.27 -24.79
N LEU A 72 -12.46 -18.02 -24.64
CA LEU A 72 -13.27 -18.48 -23.50
C LEU A 72 -13.28 -20.01 -23.37
N ALA A 73 -13.10 -20.74 -24.47
CA ALA A 73 -13.12 -22.20 -24.46
C ALA A 73 -11.94 -22.81 -23.70
N VAL A 74 -10.85 -22.05 -23.50
CA VAL A 74 -9.61 -22.53 -22.87
C VAL A 74 -9.58 -22.27 -21.37
N SER A 75 -10.51 -21.48 -20.82
CA SER A 75 -10.43 -21.04 -19.43
C SER A 75 -11.30 -21.90 -18.50
N SER A 76 -10.66 -22.62 -17.57
CA SER A 76 -11.39 -23.29 -16.49
C SER A 76 -11.84 -22.26 -15.44
N PRO A 77 -13.11 -22.29 -14.96
CA PRO A 77 -13.62 -21.34 -13.97
C PRO A 77 -12.80 -21.26 -12.67
N GLY A 78 -12.05 -22.32 -12.34
CA GLY A 78 -11.18 -22.37 -11.17
C GLY A 78 -9.92 -21.50 -11.24
N ASP A 79 -9.39 -21.23 -12.45
CA ASP A 79 -8.12 -20.50 -12.63
C ASP A 79 -8.29 -18.97 -12.58
N ILE A 80 -9.51 -18.49 -12.77
CA ILE A 80 -9.85 -17.07 -12.91
C ILE A 80 -10.08 -16.40 -11.54
N GLY A 81 -10.54 -17.18 -10.55
CA GLY A 81 -10.92 -16.64 -9.25
C GLY A 81 -12.02 -15.58 -9.33
N ALA A 82 -12.03 -14.62 -8.39
CA ALA A 82 -13.00 -13.52 -8.32
C ALA A 82 -12.67 -12.32 -9.23
N ARG A 83 -11.74 -12.48 -10.19
CA ARG A 83 -11.26 -11.37 -11.04
C ARG A 83 -12.17 -11.17 -12.26
N GLU A 84 -12.31 -9.92 -12.70
CA GLU A 84 -13.09 -9.57 -13.89
C GLU A 84 -12.37 -10.05 -15.16
N VAL A 85 -13.07 -10.83 -15.99
CA VAL A 85 -12.54 -11.39 -17.24
C VAL A 85 -12.94 -10.49 -18.39
N VAL A 86 -11.95 -10.11 -19.20
CA VAL A 86 -12.18 -9.34 -20.43
C VAL A 86 -11.72 -10.18 -21.61
N THR A 87 -12.66 -10.54 -22.47
CA THR A 87 -12.44 -11.33 -23.69
C THR A 87 -12.19 -10.46 -24.92
N GLU A 88 -12.64 -9.22 -24.88
CA GLU A 88 -12.49 -8.28 -25.99
C GLU A 88 -11.11 -7.63 -25.98
N ASN A 89 -10.70 -7.10 -27.13
CA ASN A 89 -9.53 -6.25 -27.22
C ASN A 89 -9.79 -4.98 -26.39
N LEU A 90 -9.15 -4.91 -25.22
CA LEU A 90 -9.36 -3.86 -24.23
C LEU A 90 -9.14 -2.46 -24.81
N GLU A 91 -8.23 -2.32 -25.78
CA GLU A 91 -8.01 -1.05 -26.46
C GLU A 91 -9.20 -0.62 -27.31
N GLU A 92 -9.78 -1.56 -28.06
CA GLU A 92 -10.93 -1.30 -28.93
C GLU A 92 -12.17 -0.98 -28.09
N SER A 93 -12.42 -1.73 -27.02
CA SER A 93 -13.55 -1.48 -26.12
C SER A 93 -13.45 -0.11 -25.44
N LEU A 94 -12.25 0.32 -25.02
CA LEU A 94 -12.06 1.66 -24.43
C LEU A 94 -12.18 2.78 -25.47
N ARG A 95 -11.61 2.62 -26.67
CA ARG A 95 -11.74 3.62 -27.76
C ARG A 95 -13.18 3.74 -28.27
N ALA A 96 -13.96 2.67 -28.23
CA ALA A 96 -15.38 2.69 -28.58
C ALA A 96 -16.21 3.53 -27.60
N LEU A 97 -15.84 3.54 -26.31
CA LEU A 97 -16.49 4.37 -25.29
C LEU A 97 -16.13 5.85 -25.45
N GLN A 98 -14.86 6.16 -25.68
CA GLN A 98 -14.41 7.53 -25.90
C GLN A 98 -13.25 7.56 -26.90
N PRO A 99 -13.46 8.06 -28.15
CA PRO A 99 -12.42 8.05 -29.18
C PRO A 99 -11.16 8.86 -28.84
N GLY A 100 -11.27 9.79 -27.90
CA GLY A 100 -10.17 10.63 -27.43
C GLY A 100 -9.30 10.02 -26.32
N VAL A 101 -9.65 8.84 -25.78
CA VAL A 101 -8.88 8.24 -24.68
C VAL A 101 -7.51 7.78 -25.19
N ARG A 102 -6.45 8.25 -24.54
CA ARG A 102 -5.07 7.87 -24.85
C ARG A 102 -4.72 6.59 -24.13
N ILE A 103 -4.43 5.55 -24.90
CA ILE A 103 -4.00 4.25 -24.36
C ILE A 103 -2.49 4.15 -24.55
N VAL A 104 -1.77 4.07 -23.44
CA VAL A 104 -0.31 3.96 -23.44
C VAL A 104 0.04 2.55 -22.99
N ALA A 105 0.58 1.76 -23.92
CA ALA A 105 1.16 0.47 -23.58
C ALA A 105 2.44 0.71 -22.79
N ASP A 106 2.42 0.39 -21.51
CA ASP A 106 3.59 0.56 -20.65
C ASP A 106 4.40 -0.74 -20.65
N THR A 107 5.61 -0.64 -21.20
CA THR A 107 6.58 -1.74 -21.20
C THR A 107 7.34 -1.80 -19.88
N TRP A 108 7.27 -0.75 -19.05
CA TRP A 108 7.95 -0.70 -17.76
C TRP A 108 7.23 -1.58 -16.74
N ARG A 109 7.77 -2.80 -16.57
CA ARG A 109 7.30 -3.80 -15.62
C ARG A 109 7.85 -3.52 -14.23
N ASP A 110 7.39 -2.43 -13.60
CA ASP A 110 7.52 -2.31 -12.15
C ASP A 110 6.12 -2.25 -11.53
N PRO A 111 5.50 -3.42 -11.27
CA PRO A 111 4.18 -3.49 -10.65
C PRO A 111 4.17 -2.95 -9.21
N GLY A 112 5.21 -2.25 -8.74
CA GLY A 112 5.31 -1.78 -7.37
C GLY A 112 5.15 -2.92 -6.36
N HIS A 113 4.95 -2.55 -5.10
CA HIS A 113 4.59 -3.50 -4.07
C HIS A 113 3.16 -3.25 -3.62
N GLU A 114 2.42 -4.33 -3.39
CA GLU A 114 1.09 -4.24 -2.79
C GLU A 114 1.20 -4.20 -1.26
N LEU A 115 0.65 -3.15 -0.65
CA LEU A 115 0.56 -2.98 0.79
C LEU A 115 -0.90 -2.72 1.15
N ALA A 116 -1.55 -3.69 1.81
CA ALA A 116 -2.98 -3.62 2.17
C ALA A 116 -3.90 -3.28 0.97
N GLY A 117 -3.60 -3.86 -0.20
CA GLY A 117 -4.36 -3.63 -1.45
C GLY A 117 -4.02 -2.32 -2.17
N TRP A 118 -3.09 -1.52 -1.66
CA TRP A 118 -2.58 -0.34 -2.34
C TRP A 118 -1.28 -0.64 -3.05
N ARG A 119 -1.11 -0.09 -4.25
CA ARG A 119 0.15 -0.17 -4.98
C ARG A 119 1.02 1.00 -4.58
N VAL A 120 2.18 0.72 -3.97
CA VAL A 120 3.18 1.74 -3.61
C VAL A 120 4.42 1.63 -4.52
N PRO A 121 5.10 2.76 -4.80
CA PRO A 121 6.34 2.75 -5.58
C PRO A 121 7.40 1.82 -4.97
N GLY A 122 8.20 1.13 -5.79
CA GLY A 122 9.22 0.20 -5.30
C GLY A 122 10.24 0.84 -4.34
N TRP A 123 10.61 2.11 -4.58
CA TRP A 123 11.51 2.86 -3.70
C TRP A 123 10.94 3.09 -2.29
N PHE A 124 9.62 3.00 -2.12
CA PHE A 124 8.95 3.23 -0.84
C PHE A 124 9.40 2.21 0.21
N ALA A 125 9.56 0.94 -0.18
CA ALA A 125 10.05 -0.11 0.69
C ALA A 125 11.48 0.19 1.18
N ALA A 126 12.36 0.65 0.28
CA ALA A 126 13.72 1.05 0.62
C ALA A 126 13.71 2.26 1.58
N ALA A 127 12.89 3.27 1.31
CA ALA A 127 12.78 4.44 2.18
C ALA A 127 12.22 4.08 3.58
N ALA A 128 11.22 3.21 3.65
CA ALA A 128 10.68 2.70 4.90
C ALA A 128 11.73 1.90 5.70
N LEU A 129 12.52 1.08 5.01
CA LEU A 129 13.61 0.31 5.61
C LEU A 129 14.72 1.21 6.17
N VAL A 130 15.15 2.22 5.41
CA VAL A 130 16.12 3.23 5.87
C VAL A 130 15.60 3.98 7.09
N LEU A 131 14.33 4.40 7.07
CA LEU A 131 13.70 5.06 8.21
C LEU A 131 13.64 4.14 9.43
N TRP A 132 13.34 2.86 9.24
CA TRP A 132 13.33 1.87 10.31
C TRP A 132 14.73 1.70 10.92
N PHE A 133 15.78 1.54 10.10
CA PHE A 133 17.16 1.46 10.59
C PHE A 133 17.59 2.73 11.34
N ALA A 134 17.26 3.91 10.82
CA ALA A 134 17.52 5.18 11.50
C ALA A 134 16.81 5.25 12.86
N THR A 135 15.58 4.75 12.93
CA THR A 135 14.79 4.69 14.18
C THR A 135 15.41 3.73 15.20
N VAL A 136 15.85 2.55 14.75
CA VAL A 136 16.56 1.58 15.59
C VAL A 136 17.89 2.15 16.10
N ALA A 137 18.67 2.79 15.22
CA ALA A 137 19.91 3.46 15.60
C ALA A 137 19.67 4.55 16.65
N LEU A 138 18.61 5.36 16.48
CA LEU A 138 18.21 6.38 17.45
C LEU A 138 17.77 5.75 18.79
N LEU A 139 17.09 4.61 18.76
CA LEU A 139 16.65 3.91 19.97
C LEU A 139 17.83 3.44 20.83
N PHE A 140 18.89 2.93 20.19
CA PHE A 140 20.08 2.44 20.90
C PHE A 140 21.04 3.55 21.33
N ASN A 141 21.25 4.55 20.46
CA ASN A 141 22.25 5.61 20.68
C ASN A 141 21.66 6.88 21.30
N GLY A 142 20.35 7.08 21.22
CA GLY A 142 19.67 8.30 21.68
C GLY A 142 19.33 8.31 23.17
N ALA A 143 18.85 9.45 23.65
CA ALA A 143 18.37 9.61 25.01
C ALA A 143 17.22 8.63 25.31
N GLN A 144 17.07 8.24 26.57
CA GLN A 144 16.01 7.31 26.95
C GLN A 144 14.63 7.97 26.78
N PRO A 145 13.71 7.37 25.99
CA PRO A 145 12.40 7.96 25.75
C PRO A 145 11.58 8.07 27.05
N TRP A 146 10.81 9.15 27.14
CA TRP A 146 9.98 9.52 28.30
C TRP A 146 8.81 8.55 28.58
N TRP A 147 8.14 8.01 27.56
CA TRP A 147 6.90 7.23 27.75
C TRP A 147 7.10 5.74 28.03
N ALA A 148 8.14 5.12 27.47
CA ALA A 148 8.38 3.69 27.60
C ALA A 148 9.88 3.38 27.62
N THR A 149 10.27 2.21 28.10
CA THR A 149 11.69 1.83 28.10
C THR A 149 12.20 1.56 26.68
N ARG A 150 13.52 1.60 26.47
CA ARG A 150 14.13 1.23 25.17
C ARG A 150 13.65 -0.15 24.70
N TRP A 151 13.55 -1.10 25.63
CA TRP A 151 13.06 -2.44 25.36
C TRP A 151 11.57 -2.49 24.96
N ALA A 152 10.71 -1.66 25.55
CA ALA A 152 9.31 -1.59 25.14
C ALA A 152 9.15 -1.09 23.70
N TRP A 153 9.90 -0.05 23.33
CA TRP A 153 9.94 0.46 21.96
C TRP A 153 10.58 -0.52 20.98
N PHE A 154 11.61 -1.25 21.41
CA PHE A 154 12.20 -2.32 20.61
C PHE A 154 11.12 -3.34 20.24
N TRP A 155 10.37 -3.88 21.20
CA TRP A 155 9.31 -4.84 20.90
C TRP A 155 8.21 -4.25 20.01
N ALA A 156 7.86 -2.98 20.18
CA ALA A 156 6.88 -2.32 19.31
C ALA A 156 7.38 -2.21 17.86
N LEU A 157 8.65 -1.86 17.64
CA LEU A 157 9.26 -1.71 16.31
C LEU A 157 9.44 -3.02 15.55
N PHE A 158 9.54 -4.15 16.26
CA PHE A 158 9.65 -5.48 15.65
C PHE A 158 8.30 -6.20 15.53
N SER A 159 7.23 -5.61 16.06
CA SER A 159 5.87 -6.13 15.94
C SER A 159 5.18 -5.64 14.65
N PRO A 160 4.04 -6.23 14.23
CA PRO A 160 3.22 -5.70 13.15
C PRO A 160 2.76 -4.25 13.38
N ALA A 161 2.75 -3.79 14.64
CA ALA A 161 2.45 -2.42 14.99
C ALA A 161 3.58 -1.43 14.63
N ALA A 162 4.70 -1.89 14.05
CA ALA A 162 5.83 -1.06 13.63
C ALA A 162 5.40 0.14 12.77
N VAL A 163 4.41 -0.05 11.90
CA VAL A 163 3.83 1.01 11.04
C VAL A 163 3.35 2.21 11.86
N VAL A 164 2.84 1.97 13.06
CA VAL A 164 2.38 2.99 14.01
C VAL A 164 3.46 3.34 15.05
N ALA A 165 4.26 2.36 15.46
CA ALA A 165 5.28 2.54 16.49
C ALA A 165 6.41 3.47 16.02
N VAL A 166 6.84 3.39 14.75
CA VAL A 166 7.88 4.28 14.18
C VAL A 166 7.46 5.76 14.25
N PRO A 167 6.31 6.20 13.69
CA PRO A 167 5.91 7.61 13.78
C PRO A 167 5.67 8.05 15.21
N LEU A 168 5.07 7.19 16.05
CA LEU A 168 4.83 7.51 17.45
C LEU A 168 6.15 7.70 18.21
N PHE A 169 7.13 6.82 18.01
CA PHE A 169 8.45 6.97 18.60
C PHE A 169 9.13 8.26 18.13
N LEU A 170 9.05 8.61 16.86
CA LEU A 170 9.65 9.84 16.34
C LEU A 170 8.97 11.11 16.86
N LEU A 171 7.67 11.05 17.17
CA LEU A 171 6.94 12.14 17.81
C LEU A 171 7.26 12.27 19.30
N VAL A 172 7.52 11.14 19.95
CA VAL A 172 7.53 10.98 21.41
C VAL A 172 8.91 10.54 21.90
N SER A 173 9.98 10.69 21.13
CA SER A 173 11.34 10.35 21.60
C SER A 173 12.06 11.55 22.22
N GLY A 174 11.62 12.78 21.93
CA GLY A 174 12.19 14.01 22.49
C GLY A 174 11.29 14.68 23.53
N PRO A 175 11.87 15.46 24.47
CA PRO A 175 11.09 16.31 25.35
C PRO A 175 10.33 17.36 24.51
N PRO A 176 9.03 17.58 24.76
CA PRO A 176 8.29 18.62 24.07
C PRO A 176 8.95 19.99 24.34
N PRO A 177 9.08 20.85 23.32
CA PRO A 177 9.74 22.15 23.47
C PRO A 177 9.03 22.98 24.55
N GLY A 178 9.79 23.44 25.55
CA GLY A 178 9.29 24.32 26.61
C GLY A 178 8.75 23.63 27.87
N VAL A 179 8.79 22.29 27.96
CA VAL A 179 8.42 21.59 29.20
C VAL A 179 9.68 21.30 30.02
N PRO A 180 9.84 21.90 31.22
CA PRO A 180 10.96 21.57 32.10
C PRO A 180 10.87 20.10 32.51
N ASP A 181 12.02 19.44 32.59
CA ASP A 181 12.15 18.02 32.92
C ASP A 181 11.73 17.79 34.38
N THR A 182 10.42 17.75 34.63
CA THR A 182 9.89 17.40 35.94
C THR A 182 10.10 15.90 36.06
N GLY A 183 11.02 15.47 36.93
CA GLY A 183 11.42 14.07 37.18
C GLY A 183 10.30 13.15 37.68
N ARG A 184 9.15 13.12 37.00
CA ARG A 184 7.98 12.33 37.32
C ARG A 184 8.21 10.91 36.82
N SER A 185 8.54 10.08 37.80
CA SER A 185 8.42 8.63 37.82
C SER A 185 6.96 8.19 37.63
N GLY A 186 6.37 8.46 36.46
CA GLY A 186 5.13 7.80 36.04
C GLY A 186 5.41 6.32 35.72
N ARG A 187 4.41 5.45 35.89
CA ARG A 187 4.49 4.02 35.52
C ARG A 187 4.83 3.90 34.02
N ARG A 188 6.11 3.67 33.71
CA ARG A 188 6.59 3.45 32.34
C ARG A 188 6.20 2.05 31.89
N LEU A 189 5.79 1.91 30.63
CA LEU A 189 5.59 0.59 30.03
C LEU A 189 6.97 -0.12 30.00
N THR A 190 7.11 -1.19 30.77
CA THR A 190 8.34 -2.00 30.78
C THR A 190 8.33 -2.97 29.61
N GLY A 191 9.52 -3.42 29.19
CA GLY A 191 9.68 -4.25 27.99
C GLY A 191 8.86 -5.55 28.02
N GLY A 192 8.74 -6.19 29.20
CA GLY A 192 7.95 -7.41 29.35
C GLY A 192 6.45 -7.20 29.11
N TRP A 193 5.87 -6.10 29.60
CA TRP A 193 4.46 -5.79 29.35
C TRP A 193 4.20 -5.40 27.89
N ALA A 194 5.14 -4.67 27.27
CA ALA A 194 5.05 -4.35 25.84
C ALA A 194 5.05 -5.62 24.98
N PHE A 195 5.94 -6.58 25.28
CA PHE A 195 5.98 -7.86 24.59
C PHE A 195 4.62 -8.58 24.64
N ILE A 196 4.01 -8.67 25.83
CA ILE A 196 2.69 -9.30 25.98
C ILE A 196 1.61 -8.57 25.17
N LEU A 197 1.56 -7.24 25.25
CA LEU A 197 0.55 -6.46 24.54
C LEU A 197 0.67 -6.61 23.02
N PHE A 198 1.87 -6.49 22.47
CA PHE A 198 2.07 -6.47 21.02
C PHE A 198 2.10 -7.84 20.37
N TYR A 199 2.59 -8.88 21.06
CA TYR A 199 2.72 -10.22 20.47
C TYR A 199 1.63 -11.21 20.90
N LEU A 200 1.03 -11.07 22.09
CA LEU A 200 -0.02 -11.98 22.56
C LEU A 200 -1.41 -11.39 22.37
N VAL A 201 -1.64 -10.14 22.79
CA VAL A 201 -3.00 -9.57 22.81
C VAL A 201 -3.42 -9.01 21.45
N ALA A 202 -2.55 -8.25 20.78
CA ALA A 202 -2.89 -7.59 19.52
C ALA A 202 -3.26 -8.57 18.38
N PRO A 203 -2.52 -9.67 18.14
CA PRO A 203 -2.89 -10.62 17.08
C PRO A 203 -4.18 -11.38 17.41
N ALA A 204 -4.41 -11.72 18.68
CA ALA A 204 -5.62 -12.39 19.12
C ALA A 204 -6.86 -11.51 18.94
N ALA A 205 -6.76 -10.23 19.29
CA ALA A 205 -7.83 -9.25 19.09
C ALA A 205 -8.12 -8.99 17.59
N TYR A 206 -7.07 -8.86 16.78
CA TYR A 206 -7.21 -8.71 15.33
C TYR A 206 -7.87 -9.93 14.67
N GLY A 207 -7.48 -11.14 15.08
CA GLY A 207 -8.09 -12.38 14.60
C GLY A 207 -9.56 -12.54 15.01
N ALA A 208 -9.96 -12.00 16.17
CA ALA A 208 -11.36 -12.01 16.59
C ALA A 208 -12.23 -11.06 15.75
N LEU A 209 -11.72 -9.87 15.41
CA LEU A 209 -12.45 -8.85 14.63
C LEU A 209 -12.62 -9.19 13.15
N THR A 210 -11.71 -10.00 12.59
CA THR A 210 -11.74 -10.36 11.17
C THR A 210 -12.53 -11.63 10.88
N ARG A 211 -12.96 -12.37 11.92
CA ARG A 211 -13.76 -13.60 11.81
C ARG A 211 -15.26 -13.38 12.06
N SER A 212 -15.67 -12.18 12.45
CA SER A 212 -17.08 -11.77 12.65
C SER A 212 -17.61 -11.07 11.41
#